data_AF-A0A355DS18-F1
#
_entry.id   AF-A0A355DS18-F1
#
_cell.length_a   1.000
_cell.length_b   1.000
_cell.length_c   1.000
_cell.angle_alpha   90.00
_cell.angle_beta   90.00
_cell.angle_gamma   90.00
#
_symmetry.space_group_name_H-M   'P 1'
#
loop_
_entity.id
_entity.type
_entity.pdbx_description
1 polymer ?
#
loop_
_entity_poly.entity_id
_entity_poly.type
_entity_poly.pdbx_seq_one_letter_code
_entity_poly.pdbx_strand_id
1 'polypeptide(L)'
;MNAEELIAIGKGFIWKATIGSGFFKLIGADYYVNGSTRMQFYLGGILPVVNASNPDIAKSSIGRLALELIWLPSALLPQYGVRWEALDEMSLQASFEIDGEPVKLRLFVNSDGKVLKVSLARWGDPENSGSS
;
A
#
# COMPACT_ATOMS: atom_id res chain seq x y z
N MET A 1 -3.07 13.04 17.97
CA MET A 1 -3.18 12.67 16.55
C MET A 1 -4.26 11.61 16.45
N ASN A 2 -5.16 11.74 15.49
CA ASN A 2 -6.18 10.72 15.18
C ASN A 2 -6.09 10.44 13.68
N ALA A 3 -6.11 9.17 13.30
CA ALA A 3 -6.15 8.75 11.92
C ALA A 3 -6.99 7.48 11.78
N GLU A 4 -7.68 7.36 10.67
CA GLU A 4 -8.54 6.23 10.34
C GLU A 4 -8.29 5.83 8.88
N GLU A 5 -8.30 4.53 8.64
CA GLU A 5 -8.07 3.95 7.32
C GLU A 5 -9.19 2.98 6.95
N LEU A 6 -9.64 3.09 5.71
CA LEU A 6 -10.54 2.12 5.09
C LEU A 6 -9.85 1.52 3.87
N ILE A 7 -9.72 0.20 3.86
CA ILE A 7 -9.21 -0.59 2.74
C ILE A 7 -10.36 -1.39 2.15
N ALA A 8 -10.53 -1.32 0.83
CA ALA A 8 -11.55 -2.07 0.11
C ALA A 8 -10.92 -2.89 -1.03
N ILE A 9 -11.19 -4.20 -1.01
CA ILE A 9 -10.68 -5.17 -2.00
C ILE A 9 -11.09 -4.72 -3.41
N GLY A 10 -10.11 -4.63 -4.30
CA GLY A 10 -10.32 -4.25 -5.70
C GLY A 10 -10.78 -2.80 -5.93
N LYS A 11 -10.75 -1.95 -4.89
CA LYS A 11 -11.13 -0.52 -5.01
C LYS A 11 -10.03 0.42 -4.56
N GLY A 12 -9.29 0.09 -3.50
CA GLY A 12 -8.18 0.89 -2.98
C GLY A 12 -8.33 1.24 -1.50
N PHE A 13 -7.80 2.39 -1.09
CA PHE A 13 -7.82 2.86 0.30
C PHE A 13 -8.16 4.34 0.43
N ILE A 14 -8.68 4.71 1.59
CA ILE A 14 -8.83 6.09 2.03
C ILE A 14 -8.25 6.19 3.44
N TRP A 15 -7.24 7.03 3.59
CA TRP A 15 -6.64 7.38 4.86
C TRP A 15 -7.02 8.81 5.23
N LYS A 16 -7.63 9.01 6.39
CA LYS A 16 -7.97 10.33 6.92
C LYS A 16 -7.18 10.59 8.18
N ALA A 17 -6.68 11.81 8.33
CA ALA A 17 -5.90 12.16 9.51
C ALA A 17 -6.15 13.58 9.99
N THR A 18 -6.04 13.72 11.31
CA THR A 18 -5.93 14.97 12.03
C THR A 18 -4.65 14.98 12.85
N ILE A 19 -3.72 15.85 12.47
CA ILE A 19 -2.38 15.96 13.04
C ILE A 19 -2.22 17.33 13.71
N GLY A 20 -1.58 17.38 14.87
CA GLY A 20 -1.38 18.62 15.63
C GLY A 20 -2.60 19.08 16.45
N SER A 21 -2.51 20.30 16.97
CA SER A 21 -3.50 20.92 17.86
C SER A 21 -3.55 22.44 17.67
N GLY A 22 -4.65 23.08 18.08
CA GLY A 22 -4.83 24.53 17.94
C GLY A 22 -4.82 25.00 16.49
N PHE A 23 -4.27 26.19 16.25
CA PHE A 23 -4.19 26.81 14.91
C PHE A 23 -3.31 26.04 13.91
N PHE A 24 -2.40 25.19 14.40
CA PHE A 24 -1.49 24.40 13.54
C PHE A 24 -2.02 23.02 13.18
N LYS A 25 -3.32 22.76 13.41
CA LYS A 25 -3.94 21.48 13.11
C LYS A 25 -3.97 21.25 11.60
N LEU A 26 -3.44 20.12 11.15
CA LEU A 26 -3.55 19.63 9.79
C LEU A 26 -4.69 18.62 9.71
N ILE A 27 -5.63 18.85 8.80
CA ILE A 27 -6.77 17.96 8.55
C ILE A 27 -6.74 17.61 7.08
N GLY A 28 -6.83 16.32 6.77
CA GLY A 28 -6.73 15.90 5.38
C GLY A 28 -6.95 14.42 5.15
N ALA A 29 -6.78 14.05 3.90
CA ALA A 29 -6.85 12.68 3.46
C ALA A 29 -5.78 12.39 2.39
N ASP A 30 -5.34 11.14 2.39
CA ASP A 30 -4.59 10.52 1.31
C ASP A 30 -5.41 9.33 0.82
N TYR A 31 -5.61 9.22 -0.49
CA TYR A 31 -6.40 8.11 -1.04
C TYR A 31 -5.90 7.67 -2.40
N TYR A 32 -6.18 6.40 -2.64
CA TYR A 32 -6.11 5.77 -3.95
C TYR A 32 -7.40 5.00 -4.17
N VAL A 33 -8.18 5.38 -5.18
CA VAL A 33 -9.45 4.75 -5.49
C VAL A 33 -9.58 4.60 -7.01
N ASN A 34 -9.69 3.36 -7.50
CA ASN A 34 -9.86 3.04 -8.93
C ASN A 34 -8.90 3.85 -9.84
N GLY A 35 -7.60 3.77 -9.59
CA GLY A 35 -6.56 4.47 -10.35
C GLY A 35 -6.40 5.96 -10.06
N SER A 36 -7.30 6.55 -9.27
CA SER A 36 -7.23 7.96 -8.89
C SER A 36 -6.53 8.12 -7.55
N THR A 37 -5.38 8.80 -7.55
CA THR A 37 -4.62 9.12 -6.34
C THR A 37 -4.74 10.60 -6.00
N ARG A 38 -4.88 10.94 -4.71
CA ARG A 38 -4.75 12.33 -4.27
C ARG A 38 -4.42 12.44 -2.80
N MET A 39 -3.48 13.35 -2.51
CA MET A 39 -3.15 13.78 -1.16
C MET A 39 -3.61 15.22 -0.96
N GLN A 40 -4.44 15.47 0.05
CA GLN A 40 -4.98 16.79 0.37
C GLN A 40 -4.93 17.05 1.87
N PHE A 41 -4.23 18.12 2.27
CA PHE A 41 -4.19 18.58 3.67
C PHE A 41 -4.43 20.07 3.77
N TYR A 42 -5.16 20.45 4.82
CA TYR A 42 -5.54 21.82 5.14
C TYR A 42 -5.07 22.19 6.54
N LEU A 43 -4.41 23.34 6.67
CA LEU A 43 -4.11 23.97 7.95
C LEU A 43 -5.37 24.62 8.52
N GLY A 44 -5.67 24.31 9.78
CA GLY A 44 -6.90 24.73 10.45
C GLY A 44 -8.18 24.21 9.79
N GLY A 45 -8.09 23.28 8.82
CA GLY A 45 -9.21 22.82 8.01
C GLY A 45 -9.64 23.78 6.89
N ILE A 46 -8.92 24.89 6.66
CA ILE A 46 -9.34 25.94 5.73
C ILE A 46 -8.26 26.24 4.68
N LEU A 47 -7.01 26.41 5.11
CA LEU A 47 -5.91 26.81 4.21
C LEU A 47 -5.26 25.57 3.59
N PRO A 48 -5.37 25.32 2.27
CA PRO A 48 -4.72 24.17 1.65
C PRO A 48 -3.21 24.31 1.72
N VAL A 49 -2.53 23.28 2.23
CA VAL A 49 -1.07 23.23 2.34
C VAL A 49 -0.45 22.09 1.55
N VAL A 50 -1.22 21.03 1.29
CA VAL A 50 -0.82 19.94 0.39
C VAL A 50 -1.99 19.67 -0.55
N ASN A 51 -1.68 19.63 -1.85
CA ASN A 51 -2.59 19.15 -2.88
C ASN A 51 -1.75 18.54 -4.00
N ALA A 52 -1.61 17.21 -3.98
CA ALA A 52 -0.73 16.50 -4.88
C ALA A 52 -1.43 15.31 -5.55
N SER A 53 -1.23 15.18 -6.85
CA SER A 53 -1.63 14.02 -7.66
C SER A 53 -0.68 13.95 -8.85
N ASN A 54 0.13 12.90 -8.92
CA ASN A 54 1.03 12.65 -10.05
C ASN A 54 1.28 11.13 -10.19
N PRO A 55 1.85 10.67 -11.31
CA PRO A 55 2.09 9.24 -11.55
C PRO A 55 3.01 8.57 -10.52
N ASP A 56 4.00 9.28 -10.00
CA ASP A 56 4.91 8.73 -8.97
C ASP A 56 4.18 8.50 -7.64
N ILE A 57 3.27 9.41 -7.28
CA ILE A 57 2.37 9.25 -6.15
C ILE A 57 1.44 8.05 -6.39
N ALA A 58 0.92 7.87 -7.61
CA ALA A 58 0.06 6.72 -7.91
C ALA A 58 0.79 5.39 -7.72
N LYS A 59 2.04 5.28 -8.19
CA LYS A 59 2.88 4.09 -7.97
C LYS A 59 3.18 3.87 -6.48
N SER A 60 3.51 4.93 -5.76
CA SER A 60 3.73 4.88 -4.31
C SER A 60 2.48 4.38 -3.58
N SER A 61 1.30 4.90 -3.94
CA SER A 61 0.01 4.48 -3.37
C SER A 61 -0.34 3.03 -3.68
N ILE A 62 -0.05 2.53 -4.89
CA ILE A 62 -0.22 1.11 -5.24
C ILE A 62 0.68 0.24 -4.38
N GLY A 63 1.96 0.62 -4.22
CA GLY A 63 2.89 -0.10 -3.37
C GLY A 63 2.45 -0.13 -1.91
N ARG A 64 1.99 1.01 -1.39
CA ARG A 64 1.41 1.10 -0.05
C ARG A 64 0.21 0.16 0.11
N LEU A 65 -0.75 0.23 -0.81
CA LEU A 65 -1.93 -0.65 -0.79
C LEU A 65 -1.52 -2.12 -0.79
N ALA A 66 -0.60 -2.51 -1.66
CA ALA A 66 -0.11 -3.89 -1.75
C ALA A 66 0.52 -4.38 -0.43
N LEU A 67 1.30 -3.54 0.26
CA LEU A 67 1.88 -3.87 1.56
C LEU A 67 0.80 -3.98 2.65
N GLU A 68 -0.19 -3.10 2.63
CA GLU A 68 -1.28 -3.07 3.61
C GLU A 68 -2.29 -4.22 3.43
N LEU A 69 -2.33 -4.90 2.27
CA LEU A 69 -3.18 -6.08 2.08
C LEU A 69 -2.88 -7.22 3.07
N ILE A 70 -1.71 -7.22 3.73
CA ILE A 70 -1.42 -8.16 4.81
C ILE A 70 -2.40 -8.02 5.99
N TRP A 71 -3.01 -6.84 6.18
CA TRP A 71 -4.05 -6.57 7.18
C TRP A 71 -5.44 -7.04 6.75
N LEU A 72 -5.61 -7.39 5.47
CA LEU A 72 -6.83 -7.96 4.91
C LEU A 72 -6.52 -9.24 4.12
N PRO A 73 -6.11 -10.35 4.79
CA PRO A 73 -5.57 -11.53 4.11
C PRO A 73 -6.53 -12.17 3.10
N SER A 74 -7.84 -12.00 3.27
CA SER A 74 -8.84 -12.47 2.31
C SER A 74 -8.67 -11.86 0.92
N ALA A 75 -8.13 -10.63 0.83
CA ALA A 75 -7.81 -9.99 -0.44
C ALA A 75 -6.70 -10.69 -1.22
N LEU A 76 -5.88 -11.51 -0.54
CA LEU A 76 -4.78 -12.24 -1.14
C LEU A 76 -5.15 -13.67 -1.57
N LEU A 77 -6.44 -14.02 -1.57
CA LEU A 77 -6.90 -15.34 -1.99
C LEU A 77 -6.86 -15.50 -3.53
N PRO A 78 -6.63 -16.71 -4.07
CA PRO A 78 -6.58 -16.96 -5.51
C PRO A 78 -7.82 -16.53 -6.30
N GLN A 79 -9.00 -16.54 -5.66
CA GLN A 79 -10.26 -16.06 -6.24
C GLN A 79 -10.24 -14.57 -6.63
N TYR A 80 -9.30 -13.79 -6.08
CA TYR A 80 -9.07 -12.38 -6.43
C TYR A 80 -7.92 -12.21 -7.43
N GLY A 81 -7.51 -13.28 -8.12
CA GLY A 81 -6.46 -13.24 -9.14
C GLY A 81 -5.04 -13.35 -8.58
N VAL A 82 -4.88 -13.65 -7.29
CA VAL A 82 -3.57 -13.79 -6.65
C VAL A 82 -2.96 -15.16 -6.95
N ARG A 83 -1.73 -15.16 -7.45
CA ARG A 83 -0.93 -16.37 -7.66
C ARG A 83 0.14 -16.45 -6.58
N TRP A 84 0.18 -17.57 -5.87
CA TRP A 84 1.16 -17.85 -4.82
C TRP A 84 2.23 -18.81 -5.30
N GLU A 85 3.46 -18.54 -4.89
CA GLU A 85 4.63 -19.38 -5.13
C GLU A 85 5.49 -19.42 -3.86
N ALA A 86 5.98 -20.59 -3.49
CA ALA A 86 7.03 -20.72 -2.48
C ALA A 86 8.38 -20.54 -3.17
N LEU A 87 9.16 -19.56 -2.72
CA LEU A 87 10.49 -19.31 -3.28
C LEU A 87 11.54 -20.20 -2.57
N ASP A 88 11.36 -20.41 -1.27
CA ASP A 88 12.14 -21.30 -0.41
C ASP A 88 11.32 -21.70 0.83
N GLU A 89 11.92 -22.39 1.80
CA GLU A 89 11.24 -22.86 3.03
C GLU A 89 10.66 -21.74 3.90
N MET A 90 11.22 -20.53 3.82
CA MET A 90 10.90 -19.40 4.71
C MET A 90 10.43 -18.16 3.92
N SER A 91 10.23 -18.27 2.61
CA SER A 91 9.77 -17.14 1.80
C SER A 91 8.76 -17.51 0.71
N LEU A 92 7.74 -16.65 0.58
CA LEU A 92 6.58 -16.82 -0.30
C LEU A 92 6.42 -15.56 -1.15
N GLN A 93 5.89 -15.72 -2.37
CA GLN A 93 5.56 -14.62 -3.26
C GLN A 93 4.09 -14.68 -3.66
N ALA A 94 3.37 -13.59 -3.42
CA ALA A 94 2.06 -13.33 -4.00
C ALA A 94 2.22 -12.40 -5.22
N SER A 95 1.76 -12.86 -6.38
CA SER A 95 1.75 -12.10 -7.63
C SER A 95 0.32 -11.78 -8.05
N PHE A 96 0.03 -10.51 -8.27
CA PHE A 96 -1.29 -10.00 -8.66
C PHE A 96 -1.16 -8.64 -9.34
N GLU A 97 -2.28 -8.02 -9.72
CA GLU A 97 -2.32 -6.72 -10.36
C GLU A 97 -3.22 -5.76 -9.57
N ILE A 98 -2.84 -4.48 -9.51
CA ILE A 98 -3.68 -3.39 -9.02
C ILE A 98 -3.79 -2.38 -10.16
N ASP A 99 -5.00 -2.19 -10.71
CA ASP A 99 -5.27 -1.28 -11.84
C ASP A 99 -4.31 -1.46 -13.03
N GLY A 100 -4.00 -2.72 -13.35
CA GLY A 100 -3.09 -3.11 -14.44
C GLY A 100 -1.60 -3.03 -14.11
N GLU A 101 -1.23 -2.54 -12.93
CA GLU A 101 0.16 -2.53 -12.47
C GLU A 101 0.50 -3.86 -11.80
N PRO A 102 1.52 -4.60 -12.29
CA PRO A 102 1.91 -5.87 -11.71
C PRO A 102 2.59 -5.68 -10.35
N VAL A 103 2.18 -6.48 -9.39
CA VAL A 103 2.68 -6.50 -8.02
C VAL A 103 3.27 -7.86 -7.70
N LYS A 104 4.47 -7.86 -7.12
CA LYS A 104 5.10 -9.03 -6.49
C LYS A 104 5.35 -8.72 -5.02
N LEU A 105 4.49 -9.24 -4.15
CA LEU A 105 4.58 -9.11 -2.71
C LEU A 105 5.31 -10.33 -2.14
N ARG A 106 6.48 -10.12 -1.54
CA ARG A 106 7.27 -11.16 -0.90
C ARG A 106 7.04 -11.16 0.61
N LEU A 107 6.69 -12.31 1.15
CA LEU A 107 6.53 -12.55 2.58
C LEU A 107 7.69 -13.42 3.05
N PHE A 108 8.27 -13.05 4.18
CA PHE A 108 9.25 -13.86 4.89
C PHE A 108 8.61 -14.35 6.17
N VAL A 109 8.68 -15.65 6.41
CA VAL A 109 8.07 -16.31 7.57
C VAL A 109 9.12 -17.03 8.40
N ASN A 110 8.79 -17.34 9.65
CA ASN A 110 9.57 -18.31 10.44
C ASN A 110 9.05 -19.74 10.22
N SER A 111 9.67 -20.71 10.90
CA SER A 111 9.28 -22.13 10.86
C SER A 111 7.83 -22.40 11.29
N ASP A 112 7.21 -21.49 12.03
CA ASP A 112 5.81 -21.60 12.47
C ASP A 112 4.83 -20.92 11.50
N GLY A 113 5.33 -20.39 10.37
CA GLY A 113 4.54 -19.65 9.39
C GLY A 113 4.22 -18.20 9.79
N LYS A 114 4.79 -17.69 10.89
CA LYS A 114 4.58 -16.30 11.31
C LYS A 114 5.30 -15.34 10.36
N VAL A 115 4.56 -14.39 9.80
CA VAL A 115 5.14 -13.32 8.97
C VAL A 115 6.07 -12.45 9.79
N LEU A 116 7.34 -12.37 9.36
CA LEU A 116 8.39 -11.56 9.95
C LEU A 116 8.62 -10.27 9.17
N LYS A 117 8.46 -10.33 7.84
CA LYS A 117 8.70 -9.20 6.94
C LYS A 117 7.84 -9.33 5.69
N VAL A 118 7.42 -8.20 5.16
CA VAL A 118 6.78 -8.07 3.86
C VAL A 118 7.56 -7.04 3.04
N SER A 119 7.74 -7.29 1.75
CA SER A 119 8.40 -6.35 0.84
C SER A 119 7.86 -6.47 -0.58
N LEU A 120 8.00 -5.40 -1.36
CA LEU A 120 7.74 -5.42 -2.80
C LEU A 120 9.05 -5.67 -3.57
N ALA A 121 8.95 -6.38 -4.68
CA ALA A 121 10.04 -6.35 -5.67
C ALA A 121 10.22 -4.91 -6.19
N ARG A 122 11.47 -4.51 -6.45
CA ARG A 122 11.75 -3.17 -7.00
C ARG A 122 11.15 -3.05 -8.41
N TRP A 123 10.48 -1.94 -8.67
CA TRP A 123 10.08 -1.59 -10.03
C TRP A 123 11.31 -1.53 -10.94
N GLY A 124 11.30 -2.32 -12.02
CA GLY A 124 12.42 -2.45 -12.95
C GLY A 124 13.44 -3.55 -12.63
N ASP A 125 13.33 -4.23 -11.48
CA ASP A 125 14.12 -5.41 -11.16
C ASP A 125 13.21 -6.54 -10.62
N PRO A 126 12.50 -7.25 -11.52
CA PRO A 126 11.56 -8.30 -11.15
C PRO A 126 12.23 -9.55 -10.56
N GLU A 127 13.56 -9.62 -10.56
CA GLU A 127 14.36 -10.71 -9.98
C GLU A 127 15.01 -10.30 -8.64
N ASN A 128 15.08 -9.01 -8.33
CA ASN A 128 15.83 -8.48 -7.19
C ASN A 128 17.28 -9.02 -7.20
N SER A 129 17.90 -8.99 -8.38
CA SER A 129 19.27 -9.45 -8.64
C SER A 129 20.30 -8.45 -8.15
N GLY A 130 20.07 -7.90 -6.94
CA GLY A 130 20.97 -6.98 -6.27
C GLY A 130 22.34 -7.63 -6.12
N SER A 131 23.22 -7.35 -7.07
CA SER A 131 24.65 -7.52 -6.91
C SER A 131 25.05 -6.61 -5.75
N SER A 132 25.48 -7.28 -4.68
CA SER A 132 26.23 -6.67 -3.58
C SER A 132 27.56 -6.13 -4.09
#